data_AF-A0A7W1AAU6-F1
#
_entry.id   AF-A0A7W1AAU6-F1
#
_cell.length_a   1.000
_cell.length_b   1.000
_cell.length_c   1.000
_cell.angle_alpha   90.00
_cell.angle_beta   90.00
_cell.angle_gamma   90.00
#
_symmetry.space_group_name_H-M   'P 1'
#
loop_
_entity.id
_entity.type
_entity.pdbx_description
1 polymer ?
#
loop_
_entity_poly.entity_id
_entity_poly.type
_entity_poly.pdbx_seq_one_letter_code
_entity_poly.pdbx_strand_id
1 'polypeptide(L)' 'MSAEAIFAKSRPYLSEVEERLHEAVSAYPGLVELVGAEAVDAGGKRMRPLLILLVSDDRERALRSSVAIELVH' A
#
# COMPACT_ATOMS: atom_id res chain seq x y z
N MET A 1 -14.78 -0.60 -18.24
CA MET A 1 -13.36 -0.39 -17.91
C MET A 1 -12.77 -1.76 -17.61
N SER A 2 -11.66 -2.18 -18.25
CA SER A 2 -11.04 -3.47 -17.94
C SER A 2 -10.28 -3.40 -16.60
N ALA A 3 -10.06 -4.55 -15.96
CA ALA A 3 -9.25 -4.63 -14.75
C ALA A 3 -7.84 -4.06 -14.97
N GLU A 4 -7.22 -4.37 -16.12
CA GLU A 4 -5.91 -3.87 -16.50
C GLU A 4 -5.86 -2.34 -16.59
N ALA A 5 -6.89 -1.71 -17.16
CA ALA A 5 -6.98 -0.25 -17.22
C ALA A 5 -7.11 0.39 -15.83
N ILE A 6 -7.81 -0.26 -14.90
CA ILE A 6 -7.91 0.18 -13.51
C ILE A 6 -6.53 0.12 -12.85
N PHE A 7 -5.82 -1.00 -12.97
CA PHE A 7 -4.47 -1.14 -12.42
C PHE A 7 -3.48 -0.12 -12.99
N ALA A 8 -3.50 0.09 -14.30
CA ALA A 8 -2.65 1.08 -14.95
C ALA A 8 -2.91 2.50 -14.40
N LYS A 9 -4.18 2.87 -14.23
CA LYS A 9 -4.58 4.16 -13.68
C LYS A 9 -4.23 4.32 -12.20
N SER A 10 -4.31 3.23 -11.43
CA SER A 10 -4.05 3.24 -9.98
C SER A 10 -2.58 3.05 -9.61
N ARG A 11 -1.70 2.72 -10.57
CA ARG A 11 -0.27 2.46 -10.31
C ARG A 11 0.43 3.57 -9.51
N PRO A 12 0.27 4.87 -9.81
CA PRO A 12 0.92 5.93 -9.02
C PRO A 12 0.46 5.94 -7.55
N TYR A 13 -0.81 5.65 -7.29
CA TYR A 13 -1.33 5.55 -5.92
C TYR A 13 -0.77 4.33 -5.20
N LEU A 14 -0.69 3.17 -5.87
CA LEU A 14 -0.14 1.96 -5.28
C LEU A 14 1.35 2.12 -4.96
N SER A 15 2.12 2.80 -5.81
CA SER A 15 3.52 3.14 -5.53
C SER A 15 3.68 4.04 -4.30
N GLU A 16 2.78 5.01 -4.10
CA GLU A 16 2.81 5.85 -2.89
C GLU A 16 2.43 5.06 -1.62
N VAL A 17 1.53 4.08 -1.73
CA VAL A 17 1.24 3.14 -0.63
C VAL A 17 2.48 2.32 -0.28
N GLU A 18 3.20 1.82 -1.27
CA GLU A 18 4.46 1.07 -1.07
C GLU A 18 5.52 1.92 -0.38
N GLU A 19 5.72 3.16 -0.83
CA GLU A 19 6.65 4.11 -0.20
C GLU A 19 6.30 4.35 1.28
N ARG A 20 5.04 4.64 1.60
CA ARG A 20 4.61 4.85 3.00
C ARG A 20 4.69 3.59 3.85
N LEU A 21 4.57 2.40 3.27
CA LEU A 21 4.78 1.14 3.98
C LEU A 21 6.25 0.96 4.36
N HIS A 22 7.17 1.26 3.43
CA HIS A 22 8.60 1.25 3.71
C HIS A 22 8.96 2.26 4.82
N GLU A 23 8.45 3.49 4.73
CA GLU A 23 8.64 4.50 5.79
C GLU A 23 8.14 4.01 7.15
N ALA A 24 6.98 3.34 7.19
CA ALA A 24 6.40 2.85 8.43
C ALA A 24 7.23 1.75 9.10
N VAL A 25 7.82 0.83 8.33
CA VAL A 25 8.67 -0.24 8.89
C VAL A 25 10.06 0.26 9.25
N SER A 26 10.63 1.21 8.48
CA SER A 26 11.92 1.84 8.78
C SER A 26 11.88 2.77 10.00
N ALA A 27 10.69 3.18 10.46
CA ALA A 27 10.55 3.90 11.73
C ALA A 27 10.98 3.08 12.96
N TYR A 28 11.13 1.76 12.83
CA TYR A 28 11.56 0.85 13.89
C TYR A 28 12.78 0.03 13.46
N PRO A 29 14.00 0.61 13.56
CA PRO A 29 15.22 -0.02 13.06
C PRO A 29 15.55 -1.35 13.72
N GLY A 30 16.27 -2.20 12.97
CA GLY A 30 16.73 -3.52 13.43
C GLY A 30 15.87 -4.65 12.91
N LEU A 31 15.44 -5.58 13.78
CA LEU A 31 14.73 -6.79 13.34
C LEU A 31 13.36 -6.47 12.71
N VAL A 32 12.67 -5.45 13.22
CA VAL A 32 11.35 -5.04 12.72
C VAL A 32 11.47 -4.47 11.31
N GLU A 33 12.40 -3.55 11.08
CA GLU A 33 12.69 -3.02 9.75
C GLU A 33 13.09 -4.13 8.76
N LEU A 34 13.98 -5.04 9.14
CA LEU A 34 14.44 -6.12 8.27
C LEU A 34 13.28 -7.03 7.83
N VAL A 35 12.52 -7.56 8.79
CA VAL A 35 11.40 -8.48 8.50
C VAL A 35 10.24 -7.73 7.82
N GLY A 36 10.00 -6.49 8.22
CA GLY A 36 8.96 -5.64 7.64
C GLY A 36 9.24 -5.30 6.18
N ALA A 37 10.47 -4.93 5.84
CA ALA A 37 10.87 -4.65 4.46
C ALA A 37 10.72 -5.90 3.58
N GLU A 38 11.19 -7.06 4.04
CA GLU A 38 10.99 -8.33 3.32
C GLU A 38 9.51 -8.64 3.06
N ALA A 39 8.64 -8.42 4.06
CA ALA A 39 7.20 -8.63 3.92
C ALA A 39 6.55 -7.62 2.95
N VAL A 40 6.97 -6.35 2.97
CA VAL A 40 6.49 -5.31 2.04
C VAL A 40 6.94 -5.62 0.61
N ASP A 41 8.18 -6.05 0.41
CA ASP A 41 8.79 -6.38 -0.88
C ASP A 41 8.28 -7.70 -1.48
N ALA A 42 7.79 -8.62 -0.64
CA ALA A 42 7.19 -9.88 -1.07
C ALA A 42 5.93 -9.69 -1.95
N GLY A 43 5.46 -8.45 -2.13
CA GLY A 43 4.70 -8.06 -3.30
C GLY A 43 3.35 -8.77 -3.40
N GLY A 44 2.47 -8.52 -2.44
CA GLY A 44 1.06 -8.90 -2.57
C GLY A 44 0.41 -8.24 -3.79
N LYS A 45 -0.74 -8.75 -4.25
CA LYS A 45 -1.50 -8.17 -5.37
C LYS A 45 -2.04 -6.75 -5.11
N ARG A 46 -1.77 -6.19 -3.92
CA ARG A 46 -2.25 -4.90 -3.38
C ARG A 46 -3.73 -4.64 -3.69
N MET A 47 -4.53 -5.70 -3.60
CA MET A 47 -5.96 -5.66 -3.90
C MET A 47 -6.71 -4.80 -2.87
N ARG A 48 -6.31 -4.80 -1.60
CA ARG A 48 -7.00 -4.00 -0.56
C ARG A 48 -6.78 -2.50 -0.76
N PRO A 49 -5.55 -1.99 -0.96
CA PRO A 49 -5.33 -0.59 -1.33
C PRO A 49 -6.16 -0.15 -2.55
N LEU A 50 -6.27 -1.02 -3.56
CA LEU A 50 -7.06 -0.72 -4.75
C LEU A 50 -8.56 -0.60 -4.42
N LEU A 51 -9.11 -1.52 -3.63
CA LEU A 51 -10.52 -1.47 -3.23
C LEU A 51 -10.82 -0.20 -2.42
N ILE A 52 -9.92 0.19 -1.50
CA ILE A 52 -10.06 1.42 -0.71
C ILE A 52 -10.05 2.65 -1.60
N LEU A 53 -9.12 2.73 -2.56
CA LEU A 53 -9.05 3.83 -3.52
C LEU A 53 -10.35 3.95 -4.35
N LEU A 54 -10.92 2.82 -4.77
CA LEU A 54 -12.11 2.81 -5.63
C LEU A 54 -13.40 3.24 -4.90
N VAL A 55 -13.46 3.12 -3.57
CA VAL A 55 -14.65 3.46 -2.78
C VAL A 55 -14.51 4.77 -2.00
N SER A 56 -13.31 5.32 -1.89
CA SER A 56 -13.07 6.56 -1.16
C SER A 56 -13.39 7.80 -2.00
N ASP A 57 -13.98 8.81 -1.39
CA ASP A 57 -14.17 10.15 -1.95
C ASP A 57 -13.00 11.11 -1.59
N ASP A 58 -12.07 10.66 -0.75
CA ASP A 58 -10.92 11.40 -0.25
C ASP A 58 -9.65 10.58 -0.45
N ARG A 59 -8.71 11.14 -1.23
CA ARG A 59 -7.47 10.48 -1.60
C ARG A 59 -6.52 10.29 -0.41
N GLU A 60 -6.39 11.29 0.46
CA GLU A 60 -5.47 11.20 1.60
C GLU A 60 -6.00 10.22 2.65
N ARG A 61 -7.32 10.24 2.89
CA ARG A 61 -7.95 9.24 3.75
C ARG A 61 -7.82 7.83 3.18
N ALA A 62 -7.98 7.67 1.87
CA ALA A 62 -7.76 6.38 1.20
C ALA A 62 -6.35 5.87 1.42
N LEU A 63 -5.36 6.75 1.23
CA LEU A 63 -3.94 6.43 1.32
C LEU A 63 -3.57 5.98 2.74
N ARG A 64 -3.93 6.77 3.75
CA ARG A 64 -3.70 6.41 5.16
C ARG A 64 -4.37 5.10 5.55
N SER A 65 -5.61 4.88 5.09
CA SER A 65 -6.36 3.65 5.38
C SER A 65 -5.74 2.43 4.68
N SER A 66 -5.19 2.63 3.48
CA SER A 66 -4.53 1.58 2.70
C SER A 66 -3.24 1.12 3.36
N VAL A 67 -2.41 2.06 3.83
CA VAL A 67 -1.20 1.76 4.61
C VAL A 67 -1.57 1.02 5.89
N ALA A 68 -2.55 1.53 6.67
CA ALA A 68 -2.98 0.89 7.91
C ALA A 68 -3.50 -0.54 7.70
N ILE A 69 -4.29 -0.78 6.64
CA ILE A 69 -4.85 -2.09 6.34
C ILE A 69 -3.75 -3.08 5.90
N GLU A 70 -2.78 -2.64 5.10
CA GLU A 70 -1.71 -3.53 4.65
C GLU A 70 -0.69 -3.83 5.75
N LEU A 71 -0.51 -2.95 6.74
CA LEU A 71 0.32 -3.25 7.92
C LEU A 71 -0.29 -4.32 8.85
N VAL A 72 -1.61 -4.51 8.79
CA VAL A 72 -2.33 -5.49 9.64
C VAL A 72 -2.50 -6.84 8.94
N HIS A 73 -2.42 -6.88 7.61
CA HIS A 73 -2.64 -8.08 6.81
C HIS A 73 -1.51 -9.10 6.96
#